data_AF-A0A136HVJ9-F1
#
_entry.id   AF-A0A136HVJ9-F1
#
_cell.length_a   1.000
_cell.length_b   1.000
_cell.length_c   1.000
_cell.angle_alpha   90.00
_cell.angle_beta   90.00
_cell.angle_gamma   90.00
#
_symmetry.space_group_name_H-M   'P 1'
#
loop_
_entity.id
_entity.type
_entity.pdbx_description
1 polymer ?
#
loop_
_entity_poly.entity_id
_entity_poly.type
_entity_poly.pdbx_seq_one_letter_code
_entity_poly.pdbx_strand_id
1 'polypeptide(L)'
;MLKREIIIGITTVFAWVPALILSLLSIFVLLMGFIALLDANYILALSSLAVSTGGLLGFAALTSLSWGLYITFFKRLTFLVTGVISLSVVLFETGYVSTQPISINTHPLVIYLFYSPLVIGIFHIALHCAFWLRLPNKTL
;
A
#
# COMPACT_ATOMS: atom_id res chain seq x y z
N MET A 1 24.28 -11.14 -4.65
CA MET A 1 24.23 -10.29 -3.43
C MET A 1 23.92 -8.84 -3.76
N LEU A 2 24.76 -8.11 -4.52
CA LEU A 2 24.58 -6.67 -4.81
C LEU A 2 23.17 -6.29 -5.32
N LYS A 3 22.60 -7.04 -6.27
CA LYS A 3 21.26 -6.76 -6.83
C LYS A 3 20.14 -6.75 -5.78
N ARG A 4 20.23 -7.64 -4.79
CA ARG A 4 19.24 -7.76 -3.71
C ARG A 4 19.33 -6.56 -2.78
N GLU A 5 20.54 -6.17 -2.38
CA GLU A 5 20.77 -5.02 -1.50
C GLU A 5 20.29 -3.71 -2.14
N ILE A 6 20.53 -3.53 -3.45
CA ILE A 6 20.05 -2.35 -4.18
C ILE A 6 18.51 -2.30 -4.19
N ILE A 7 17.84 -3.44 -4.45
CA ILE A 7 16.36 -3.50 -4.44
C ILE A 7 15.81 -3.15 -3.06
N ILE A 8 16.43 -3.66 -1.99
CA ILE A 8 16.04 -3.35 -0.61
C ILE A 8 16.24 -1.86 -0.32
N GLY A 9 17.38 -1.28 -0.70
CA GLY A 9 17.66 0.15 -0.52
C GLY A 9 16.62 1.04 -1.22
N ILE A 10 16.35 0.77 -2.50
CA ILE A 10 15.33 1.50 -3.28
C ILE A 10 13.95 1.34 -2.65
N THR A 11 13.57 0.11 -2.27
CA THR A 11 12.27 -0.15 -1.60
C THR A 11 12.16 0.61 -0.29
N THR A 12 13.25 0.68 0.47
CA THR A 12 13.26 1.38 1.76
C THR A 12 13.03 2.88 1.56
N VAL A 13 13.77 3.52 0.66
CA VAL A 13 13.72 4.98 0.43
C VAL A 13 12.43 5.43 -0.28
N PHE A 14 12.00 4.70 -1.31
CA PHE A 14 10.90 5.13 -2.18
C PHE A 14 9.55 4.50 -1.86
N ALA A 15 9.50 3.46 -1.02
CA ALA A 15 8.23 2.85 -0.63
C ALA A 15 8.04 2.81 0.88
N TRP A 16 9.00 2.29 1.63
CA TRP A 16 8.82 2.11 3.07
C TRP A 16 8.78 3.44 3.84
N VAL A 17 9.70 4.37 3.57
CA VAL A 17 9.70 5.71 4.21
C VAL A 17 8.40 6.49 3.94
N PRO A 18 7.92 6.66 2.69
CA PRO A 18 6.65 7.33 2.46
C PRO A 18 5.47 6.55 3.05
N ALA A 19 5.48 5.21 2.98
CA ALA A 19 4.44 4.39 3.59
C ALA A 19 4.41 4.49 5.13
N LEU A 20 5.54 4.75 5.80
CA LEU A 20 5.58 5.03 7.22
C LEU A 20 4.75 6.27 7.54
N ILE A 21 4.93 7.36 6.77
CA ILE A 21 4.15 8.60 6.94
C ILE A 21 2.67 8.33 6.66
N LEU A 22 2.36 7.62 5.57
CA LEU A 22 0.98 7.25 5.24
C LEU A 22 0.33 6.34 6.29
N SER A 23 1.11 5.49 6.96
CA SER A 23 0.61 4.60 8.03
C SER A 23 0.11 5.40 9.24
N LEU A 24 0.78 6.51 9.55
CA LEU A 24 0.33 7.44 10.58
C LEU A 24 -0.98 8.12 10.16
N LEU A 25 -1.07 8.57 8.91
CA LEU A 25 -2.31 9.14 8.36
C LEU A 25 -3.45 8.12 8.34
N SER A 26 -3.13 6.85 8.08
CA SER A 26 -4.10 5.76 8.09
C SER A 26 -4.77 5.56 9.46
N ILE A 27 -4.04 5.79 10.56
CA ILE A 27 -4.62 5.74 11.91
C ILE A 27 -5.67 6.85 12.10
N PHE A 28 -5.45 8.05 11.57
CA PHE A 28 -6.46 9.11 11.62
C PHE A 28 -7.68 8.78 10.76
N VAL A 29 -7.50 8.20 9.59
CA VAL A 29 -8.61 7.74 8.73
C VAL A 29 -9.41 6.62 9.42
N LEU A 30 -8.74 5.71 10.13
CA LEU A 30 -9.39 4.68 10.93
C LEU A 30 -10.28 5.30 12.02
N LEU A 31 -9.77 6.31 12.75
CA LEU A 31 -10.53 7.04 13.76
C LEU A 31 -11.76 7.74 13.15
N MET A 32 -11.60 8.38 11.98
CA MET A 32 -12.74 8.97 11.25
C MET A 32 -13.80 7.93 10.91
N GLY A 33 -13.40 6.70 10.58
CA GLY A 33 -14.34 5.61 10.35
C GLY A 33 -15.15 5.22 11.57
N PHE A 34 -14.53 5.21 12.75
CA PHE A 34 -15.25 5.00 14.01
C PHE A 34 -16.22 6.14 14.32
N ILE A 35 -15.83 7.39 14.06
CA ILE A 35 -16.73 8.54 14.24
C ILE A 35 -17.92 8.43 13.27
N ALA A 36 -17.69 8.09 12.00
CA ALA A 36 -18.74 7.93 11.01
C ALA A 36 -19.76 6.82 11.37
N LEU A 37 -19.35 5.78 12.13
CA LEU A 37 -20.28 4.79 12.66
C LEU A 37 -21.25 5.40 13.69
N LEU A 38 -20.79 6.34 14.51
CA LEU A 38 -21.62 7.03 15.51
C LEU A 38 -22.65 7.93 14.83
N ASP A 39 -22.28 8.52 13.69
CA ASP A 39 -23.16 9.37 12.87
C ASP A 39 -24.08 8.57 11.92
N ALA A 40 -24.12 7.23 12.06
CA ALA A 40 -24.86 6.32 11.18
C ALA A 40 -24.50 6.43 9.68
N ASN A 41 -23.33 6.98 9.34
CA ASN A 41 -22.84 7.07 7.98
C ASN A 41 -22.01 5.82 7.63
N TYR A 42 -22.72 4.72 7.38
CA TYR A 42 -22.11 3.41 7.16
C TYR A 42 -21.20 3.33 5.93
N ILE A 43 -21.47 4.12 4.89
CA ILE A 43 -20.66 4.12 3.65
C ILE A 43 -19.28 4.73 3.94
N LEU A 44 -19.24 5.89 4.62
CA LEU A 44 -17.99 6.53 5.01
C LEU A 44 -17.23 5.67 6.03
N ALA A 45 -17.94 5.08 6.99
CA ALA A 45 -17.34 4.17 7.97
C ALA A 45 -16.68 2.96 7.30
N LEU A 46 -17.38 2.26 6.41
CA LEU A 46 -16.84 1.06 5.78
C LEU A 46 -15.66 1.37 4.85
N SER A 47 -15.76 2.44 4.07
CA SER A 47 -14.67 2.86 3.15
C SER A 47 -13.42 3.29 3.92
N SER A 48 -13.55 4.09 4.97
CA SER A 48 -12.42 4.51 5.82
C SER A 48 -11.79 3.35 6.59
N LEU A 49 -12.58 2.42 7.14
CA LEU A 49 -12.06 1.19 7.75
C LEU A 49 -11.32 0.33 6.73
N ALA A 50 -11.86 0.15 5.52
CA ALA A 50 -11.23 -0.65 4.46
C ALA A 50 -9.92 -0.02 3.96
N VAL A 51 -9.91 1.28 3.68
CA VAL A 51 -8.72 2.02 3.23
C VAL A 51 -7.65 2.00 4.32
N SER A 52 -8.02 2.26 5.57
CA SER A 52 -7.04 2.33 6.65
C SER A 52 -6.40 0.97 6.97
N THR A 53 -7.22 -0.08 7.11
CA THR A 53 -6.72 -1.44 7.33
C THR A 53 -5.88 -1.93 6.16
N GLY A 54 -6.31 -1.68 4.92
CA GLY A 54 -5.54 -1.99 3.72
C GLY A 54 -4.18 -1.29 3.71
N GLY A 55 -4.13 0.00 4.05
CA GLY A 55 -2.89 0.78 4.14
C GLY A 55 -1.93 0.27 5.21
N LEU A 56 -2.44 -0.09 6.39
CA LEU A 56 -1.64 -0.65 7.48
C LEU A 56 -1.08 -2.04 7.13
N LEU A 57 -1.87 -2.89 6.48
CA LEU A 57 -1.40 -4.19 5.98
C LEU A 57 -0.32 -4.00 4.90
N GLY A 58 -0.53 -3.08 3.96
CA GLY A 58 0.48 -2.71 2.95
C GLY A 58 1.80 -2.26 3.58
N PHE A 59 1.73 -1.42 4.61
CA PHE A 59 2.90 -1.00 5.38
C PHE A 59 3.61 -2.18 6.08
N ALA A 60 2.86 -3.10 6.69
CA ALA A 60 3.42 -4.30 7.30
C ALA A 60 4.16 -5.18 6.26
N ALA A 61 3.60 -5.31 5.05
CA ALA A 61 4.23 -6.03 3.95
C ALA A 61 5.52 -5.37 3.49
N LEU A 62 5.53 -4.04 3.28
CA LEU A 62 6.72 -3.27 2.92
C LEU A 62 7.80 -3.34 4.00
N THR A 63 7.39 -3.33 5.28
CA THR A 63 8.32 -3.50 6.40
C THR A 63 8.96 -4.89 6.36
N SER A 64 8.20 -5.93 6.03
CA SER A 64 8.75 -7.28 5.86
C SER A 64 9.74 -7.43 4.70
N LEU A 65 9.58 -6.64 3.64
CA LEU A 65 10.51 -6.60 2.51
C LEU A 65 11.79 -5.83 2.83
N SER A 66 11.66 -4.71 3.54
CA SER A 66 12.78 -3.80 3.82
C SER A 66 13.64 -4.27 5.00
N TRP A 67 13.00 -4.82 6.03
CA TRP A 67 13.65 -5.23 7.29
C TRP A 67 13.72 -6.74 7.48
N GLY A 68 13.22 -7.52 6.52
CA GLY A 68 13.31 -8.98 6.57
C GLY A 68 12.42 -9.64 7.63
N LEU A 69 11.31 -9.03 8.05
CA LEU A 69 10.37 -9.68 8.97
C LEU A 69 9.82 -10.98 8.37
N TYR A 70 9.68 -11.98 9.24
CA TYR A 70 9.20 -13.31 8.84
C TYR A 70 7.68 -13.31 8.64
N ILE A 71 7.26 -13.01 7.40
CA ILE A 71 5.88 -13.16 6.93
C ILE A 71 5.88 -14.20 5.81
N THR A 72 4.98 -15.19 5.90
CA THR A 72 4.82 -16.22 4.88
C THR A 72 4.48 -15.62 3.52
N PHE A 73 4.89 -16.29 2.44
CA PHE A 73 4.74 -15.79 1.08
C PHE A 73 3.32 -15.28 0.76
N PHE A 74 2.30 -16.11 1.02
CA PHE A 74 0.91 -15.76 0.74
C PHE A 74 0.39 -14.59 1.57
N LYS A 75 0.71 -14.55 2.88
CA LYS A 75 0.30 -13.43 3.74
C LYS A 75 0.93 -12.11 3.29
N ARG A 76 2.20 -12.17 2.87
CA ARG A 76 2.90 -10.99 2.35
C ARG A 76 2.25 -10.50 1.07
N LEU A 77 1.92 -11.41 0.14
CA LEU A 77 1.26 -11.06 -1.11
C LEU A 77 -0.12 -10.44 -0.88
N THR A 78 -0.95 -11.04 -0.02
CA THR A 78 -2.28 -10.48 0.28
C THR A 78 -2.18 -9.10 0.91
N PHE A 79 -1.27 -8.91 1.87
CA PHE A 79 -1.04 -7.60 2.50
C PHE A 79 -0.55 -6.55 1.50
N LEU A 80 0.31 -6.93 0.55
CA LEU A 80 0.81 -6.00 -0.45
C LEU A 80 -0.28 -5.60 -1.45
N VAL A 81 -1.13 -6.55 -1.85
CA VAL A 81 -2.29 -6.30 -2.72
C VAL A 81 -3.29 -5.38 -2.03
N THR A 82 -3.65 -5.63 -0.77
CA THR A 82 -4.57 -4.75 -0.03
C THR A 82 -4.00 -3.35 0.16
N GLY A 83 -2.69 -3.23 0.36
CA GLY A 83 -1.99 -1.94 0.39
C GLY A 83 -2.07 -1.17 -0.92
N VAL A 84 -1.79 -1.83 -2.05
CA VAL A 84 -1.86 -1.22 -3.39
C VAL A 84 -3.29 -0.81 -3.75
N ILE A 85 -4.28 -1.64 -3.43
CA ILE A 85 -5.70 -1.31 -3.64
C ILE A 85 -6.10 -0.09 -2.80
N SER A 86 -5.78 -0.08 -1.50
CA SER A 86 -6.07 1.04 -0.61
C SER A 86 -5.46 2.35 -1.15
N LEU A 87 -4.19 2.33 -1.55
CA LEU A 87 -3.50 3.50 -2.07
C LEU A 87 -4.07 3.98 -3.41
N SER A 88 -4.50 3.05 -4.27
CA SER A 88 -5.19 3.36 -5.53
C SER A 88 -6.53 4.04 -5.28
N VAL A 89 -7.30 3.58 -4.29
CA VAL A 89 -8.57 4.20 -3.89
C VAL A 89 -8.34 5.63 -3.40
N VAL A 90 -7.34 5.86 -2.54
CA VAL A 90 -7.02 7.23 -2.06
C VAL A 90 -6.66 8.17 -3.22
N LEU A 91 -5.84 7.70 -4.17
CA LEU A 91 -5.48 8.47 -5.36
C LEU A 91 -6.68 8.74 -6.28
N PHE A 92 -7.60 7.76 -6.38
CA PHE A 92 -8.83 7.93 -7.14
C PHE A 92 -9.73 8.99 -6.51
N GLU A 93 -10.05 8.86 -5.22
CA GLU A 93 -10.91 9.79 -4.48
C GLU A 93 -10.36 11.22 -4.48
N THR A 94 -9.04 11.39 -4.31
CA THR A 94 -8.40 12.71 -4.36
C THR A 94 -8.46 13.35 -5.76
N GLY A 95 -8.49 12.56 -6.83
CA GLY A 95 -8.65 13.04 -8.20
C GLY A 95 -10.06 13.59 -8.52
N TYR A 96 -11.09 13.02 -7.89
CA TYR A 96 -12.50 13.42 -8.11
C TYR A 96 -12.89 14.76 -7.46
N VAL A 97 -12.10 15.24 -6.48
CA VAL A 97 -12.33 16.56 -5.86
C VAL A 97 -12.06 17.69 -6.86
N SER A 98 -11.27 17.44 -7.91
CA SER A 98 -11.08 18.40 -9.00
C SER A 98 -12.12 18.17 -10.10
N THR A 99 -12.81 19.22 -10.55
CA THR A 99 -13.77 19.19 -11.67
C THR A 99 -13.12 18.88 -13.03
N GLN A 100 -11.89 18.36 -13.05
CA GLN A 100 -11.15 17.99 -14.25
C GLN A 100 -11.05 16.47 -14.35
N PRO A 101 -11.22 15.90 -15.55
CA PRO A 101 -11.05 14.46 -15.77
C PRO A 101 -9.64 14.05 -15.35
N ILE A 102 -9.54 13.17 -14.34
CA ILE A 102 -8.33 12.45 -13.86
C ILE A 102 -7.04 13.25 -14.13
N SER A 103 -6.84 14.34 -13.40
CA SER A 103 -5.59 15.08 -13.49
C SER A 103 -4.52 14.36 -12.65
N ILE A 104 -3.38 14.04 -13.27
CA ILE A 104 -2.23 13.49 -12.54
C ILE A 104 -1.65 14.63 -11.71
N ASN A 105 -1.68 14.49 -10.38
CA ASN A 105 -1.09 15.49 -9.50
C ASN A 105 0.45 15.36 -9.53
N THR A 106 1.10 16.32 -10.19
CA THR A 106 2.55 16.35 -10.37
C THR A 106 3.32 16.94 -9.20
N HIS A 107 2.63 17.29 -8.10
CA HIS A 107 3.29 17.84 -6.92
C HIS A 107 4.30 16.82 -6.38
N PRO A 108 5.58 17.20 -6.19
CA PRO A 108 6.65 16.26 -5.81
C PRO A 108 6.34 15.44 -4.56
N LEU A 109 5.66 16.06 -3.59
CA LEU A 109 5.23 15.39 -2.35
C LEU A 109 4.17 14.31 -2.62
N VAL A 110 3.27 14.50 -3.58
CA VAL A 110 2.27 13.48 -3.95
C VAL A 110 2.94 12.32 -4.69
N ILE A 111 3.90 12.64 -5.57
CA ILE A 111 4.74 11.63 -6.25
C ILE A 111 5.52 10.79 -5.24
N TYR A 112 6.16 11.44 -4.28
CA TYR A 112 6.94 10.73 -3.29
C TYR A 112 6.07 9.93 -2.31
N LEU A 113 5.00 10.52 -1.78
CA LEU A 113 4.16 9.87 -0.77
C LEU A 113 3.24 8.79 -1.34
N PHE A 114 2.67 8.98 -2.53
CA PHE A 114 1.62 8.08 -3.05
C PHE A 114 2.12 7.29 -4.26
N TYR A 115 2.57 7.94 -5.33
CA TYR A 115 2.93 7.22 -6.56
C TYR A 115 4.16 6.31 -6.37
N SER A 116 5.15 6.73 -5.59
CA SER A 116 6.36 5.93 -5.35
C SER A 116 6.08 4.60 -4.63
N PRO A 117 5.42 4.57 -3.45
CA PRO A 117 5.05 3.31 -2.83
C PRO A 117 4.07 2.48 -3.66
N LEU A 118 3.19 3.11 -4.44
CA LEU A 118 2.28 2.40 -5.35
C LEU A 118 3.06 1.59 -6.40
N VAL A 119 3.96 2.25 -7.14
CA VAL A 119 4.74 1.63 -8.22
C VAL A 119 5.64 0.53 -7.67
N ILE A 120 6.34 0.80 -6.56
CA ILE A 120 7.21 -0.20 -5.92
C ILE A 120 6.38 -1.36 -5.35
N GLY A 121 5.18 -1.10 -4.83
CA GLY A 121 4.25 -2.14 -4.40
C GLY A 121 3.86 -3.06 -5.56
N ILE A 122 3.43 -2.50 -6.69
CA ILE A 122 3.10 -3.27 -7.90
C ILE A 122 4.29 -4.10 -8.38
N PHE A 123 5.49 -3.50 -8.37
CA PHE A 123 6.73 -4.20 -8.71
C PHE A 123 6.97 -5.43 -7.82
N HIS A 124 6.79 -5.30 -6.51
CA HIS A 124 6.94 -6.43 -5.59
C HIS A 124 5.83 -7.49 -5.73
N ILE A 125 4.59 -7.10 -6.03
CA ILE A 125 3.53 -8.07 -6.41
C ILE A 125 3.97 -8.88 -7.62
N ALA A 126 4.42 -8.21 -8.68
CA ALA A 126 4.85 -8.87 -9.91
C ALA A 126 6.01 -9.83 -9.65
N LEU A 127 6.99 -9.43 -8.83
CA LEU A 127 8.08 -10.31 -8.40
C LEU A 127 7.56 -11.52 -7.62
N HIS A 128 6.69 -11.33 -6.63
CA HIS A 128 6.10 -12.42 -5.87
C HIS A 128 5.39 -13.42 -6.79
N CYS A 129 4.55 -12.96 -7.71
CA CYS A 129 3.86 -13.81 -8.67
C CYS A 129 4.84 -14.54 -9.62
N ALA A 130 5.88 -13.85 -10.11
CA ALA A 130 6.88 -14.46 -10.98
C ALA A 130 7.70 -15.54 -10.25
N PHE A 131 8.04 -15.34 -8.98
CA PHE A 131 8.71 -16.35 -8.16
C PHE A 131 7.78 -17.52 -7.83
N TRP A 132 6.49 -17.28 -7.58
CA TRP A 132 5.50 -18.32 -7.37
C TRP A 132 5.39 -19.27 -8.56
N LEU A 133 5.27 -18.73 -9.77
CA LEU A 133 5.19 -19.51 -11.01
C LEU A 133 6.45 -20.32 -11.33
N ARG A 134 7.60 -19.95 -10.74
CA ARG A 134 8.88 -20.64 -10.92
C ARG A 134 9.17 -21.66 -9.83
N LEU A 135 8.38 -21.72 -8.76
CA LEU A 135 8.51 -22.79 -7.78
C LEU A 135 8.00 -24.09 -8.45
N PRO A 136 8.83 -25.14 -8.56
CA PRO A 136 8.36 -26.42 -9.06
C PRO A 136 7.21 -26.86 -8.16
N ASN A 137 6.03 -27.07 -8.75
CA ASN A 137 4.78 -27.51 -8.13
C ASN A 137 5.05 -28.27 -6.82
N LYS A 138 5.03 -27.56 -5.68
CA LYS A 138 4.93 -28.20 -4.38
C LYS A 138 3.44 -28.25 -4.10
N THR A 139 2.89 -29.40 -4.49
CA THR A 139 1.63 -29.97 -4.05
C THR A 139 1.22 -29.46 -2.67
N LEU A 140 -0.03 -28.99 -2.61
CA LEU A 140 -0.87 -28.85 -1.41
C LEU A 140 -0.60 -29.94 -0.38
#